data_AF-A0A1X0KEN5-F1
#
_entry.id   AF-A0A1X0KEN5-F1
#
_cell.length_a   1.000
_cell.length_b   1.000
_cell.length_c   1.000
_cell.angle_alpha   90.00
_cell.angle_beta   90.00
_cell.angle_gamma   90.00
#
_symmetry.space_group_name_H-M   'P 1'
#
loop_
_entity.id
_entity.type
_entity.pdbx_description
1 polymer ?
#
loop_
_entity_poly.entity_id
_entity_poly.type
_entity_poly.pdbx_seq_one_letter_code
_entity_poly.pdbx_strand_id
1 'polypeptide(L)'
;MARSDVLVSADWAESNLSNPQAAGVVFVEVDEDTSAYDTGHIPGAIRLDWRSDLQDPVKRDFVDAQQFSKLLSERGVSNDDTVILYGGNNNWFAAYAYWYFKLYGHEKVKLLDGGRKKWELDGRTLSRDTVSRPATSYTAAAPDNSIRAFRDEVIAAINTKNLVDVRSPDEFSGKILAPAHLPQEQSQRPGHVPGAINVPWSRAANEDGTFKSDEELAKLYADAGLDGARETIAYCRIGERSSHTWFVLRELLGHRNVKNYDGSWTEYGSLVGAPIELGS
;
A
#
# COMPACT_ATOMS: atom_id res chain seq x y z
N MET A 1 15.54 10.31 3.58
CA MET A 1 15.57 9.28 2.53
C MET A 1 15.35 10.01 1.22
N ALA A 2 16.08 9.65 0.17
CA ALA A 2 15.84 10.21 -1.15
C ALA A 2 14.71 9.44 -1.84
N ARG A 3 13.90 10.10 -2.69
CA ARG A 3 12.82 9.45 -3.45
C ARG A 3 13.32 8.23 -4.25
N SER A 4 14.56 8.27 -4.74
CA SER A 4 15.24 7.19 -5.45
C SER A 4 15.50 5.93 -4.61
N ASP A 5 15.48 6.03 -3.29
CA ASP A 5 15.70 4.90 -2.39
C ASP A 5 14.48 3.97 -2.36
N VAL A 6 13.28 4.52 -2.60
CA VAL A 6 11.98 3.85 -2.45
C VAL A 6 11.16 3.83 -3.74
N LEU A 7 11.60 4.53 -4.78
CA LEU A 7 10.89 4.70 -6.05
C LEU A 7 11.83 4.57 -7.25
N VAL A 8 11.35 3.96 -8.33
CA VAL A 8 12.04 3.88 -9.62
C VAL A 8 11.14 4.36 -10.75
N SER A 9 11.71 4.99 -11.77
CA SER A 9 10.95 5.36 -12.97
C SER A 9 10.73 4.16 -13.89
N ALA A 10 9.75 4.25 -14.79
CA ALA A 10 9.54 3.25 -15.83
C ALA A 10 10.77 3.09 -16.75
N ASP A 11 11.50 4.18 -17.04
CA ASP A 11 12.75 4.12 -17.82
C ASP A 11 13.86 3.34 -17.11
N TRP A 12 14.01 3.56 -15.81
CA TRP A 12 14.96 2.78 -15.01
C TRP A 12 14.55 1.31 -15.00
N ALA A 13 13.25 1.04 -14.82
CA ALA A 13 12.73 -0.32 -14.78
C ALA A 13 13.03 -1.07 -16.09
N GLU A 14 12.67 -0.50 -17.24
CA GLU A 14 12.90 -1.10 -18.56
C GLU A 14 14.38 -1.35 -18.84
N SER A 15 15.25 -0.39 -18.49
CA SER A 15 16.69 -0.52 -18.65
C SER A 15 17.31 -1.63 -17.80
N ASN A 16 16.64 -2.04 -16.71
CA ASN A 16 17.14 -3.04 -15.77
C ASN A 16 16.46 -4.41 -15.91
N LEU A 17 15.50 -4.60 -16.83
CA LEU A 17 14.89 -5.92 -17.09
C LEU A 17 15.89 -6.94 -17.62
N SER A 18 16.82 -6.49 -18.47
CA SER A 18 17.76 -7.36 -19.20
C SER A 18 19.21 -7.14 -18.79
N ASN A 19 19.45 -6.34 -17.75
CA ASN A 19 20.79 -5.96 -17.34
C ASN A 19 21.42 -7.10 -16.51
N PRO A 20 22.48 -7.78 -16.99
CA PRO A 20 23.16 -8.83 -16.23
C PRO A 20 23.81 -8.30 -14.94
N GLN A 21 24.07 -6.99 -14.88
CA GLN A 21 24.61 -6.29 -13.71
C GLN A 21 23.51 -5.92 -12.71
N ALA A 22 22.23 -5.99 -13.09
CA ALA A 22 21.07 -5.91 -12.21
C ALA A 22 20.71 -7.28 -11.61
N ALA A 23 21.70 -8.17 -11.47
CA ALA A 23 21.53 -9.43 -10.75
C ALA A 23 20.93 -9.14 -9.36
N GLY A 24 19.83 -9.82 -9.04
CA GLY A 24 19.07 -9.61 -7.81
C GLY A 24 17.94 -8.58 -7.89
N VAL A 25 17.63 -7.99 -9.05
CA VAL A 25 16.39 -7.20 -9.20
C VAL A 25 15.22 -8.14 -9.54
N VAL A 26 14.10 -8.01 -8.83
CA VAL A 26 12.90 -8.82 -9.04
C VAL A 26 11.68 -7.93 -9.15
N PHE A 27 11.02 -7.96 -10.31
CA PHE A 27 9.76 -7.27 -10.52
C PHE A 27 8.61 -8.12 -9.99
N VAL A 28 7.69 -7.50 -9.26
CA VAL A 28 6.57 -8.18 -8.61
C VAL A 28 5.28 -7.40 -8.87
N GLU A 29 4.34 -8.03 -9.58
CA GLU A 29 3.02 -7.47 -9.83
C GLU A 29 2.06 -7.81 -8.68
N VAL A 30 1.41 -6.79 -8.14
CA VAL A 30 0.36 -6.93 -7.11
C VAL A 30 -0.80 -6.00 -7.45
N ASP A 31 -1.97 -6.57 -7.71
CA ASP A 31 -3.12 -5.83 -8.23
C ASP A 31 -4.44 -6.26 -7.57
N GLU A 32 -5.44 -5.39 -7.57
CA GLU A 32 -6.81 -5.71 -7.13
C GLU A 32 -7.41 -6.82 -8.01
N ASP A 33 -7.25 -6.65 -9.32
CA ASP A 33 -7.59 -7.61 -10.34
C ASP A 33 -6.40 -8.51 -10.61
N THR A 34 -6.37 -9.64 -9.91
CA THR A 34 -5.23 -10.56 -9.97
C THR A 34 -5.12 -11.27 -11.32
N SER A 35 -6.15 -11.16 -12.18
CA SER A 35 -6.13 -11.68 -13.55
C SER A 35 -5.38 -10.78 -14.53
N ALA A 36 -5.13 -9.51 -14.19
CA ALA A 36 -4.44 -8.56 -15.06
C ALA A 36 -3.06 -9.08 -15.51
N TYR A 37 -2.31 -9.69 -14.58
CA TYR A 37 -1.02 -10.32 -14.83
C TYR A 37 -1.07 -11.38 -15.95
N ASP A 38 -2.15 -12.18 -16.02
CA ASP A 38 -2.29 -13.25 -17.01
C ASP A 38 -2.56 -12.68 -18.42
N THR A 39 -3.10 -11.46 -18.51
CA THR A 39 -3.32 -10.77 -19.79
C THR A 39 -2.06 -10.13 -20.36
N GLY A 40 -1.03 -9.94 -19.52
CA GLY A 40 0.28 -9.42 -19.83
C GLY A 40 0.91 -8.79 -18.59
N HIS A 41 2.21 -8.90 -18.41
CA HIS A 41 2.97 -8.38 -17.26
C HIS A 41 4.33 -7.86 -17.72
N ILE A 42 5.03 -7.10 -16.87
CA ILE A 42 6.40 -6.66 -17.16
C ILE A 42 7.28 -7.91 -17.36
N PRO A 43 8.08 -8.01 -18.44
CA PRO A 43 8.86 -9.22 -18.73
C PRO A 43 9.68 -9.71 -17.53
N GLY A 44 9.51 -10.98 -17.15
CA GLY A 44 10.22 -11.59 -16.03
C GLY A 44 9.68 -11.24 -14.63
N ALA A 45 8.62 -10.44 -14.54
CA ALA A 45 7.93 -10.19 -13.27
C ALA A 45 7.26 -11.46 -12.76
N ILE A 46 7.18 -11.60 -11.44
CA ILE A 46 6.32 -12.60 -10.78
C ILE A 46 5.05 -11.93 -10.27
N ARG A 47 4.01 -12.70 -9.96
CA ARG A 47 2.78 -12.21 -9.31
C ARG A 47 2.82 -12.49 -7.81
N LEU A 48 2.20 -11.63 -7.00
CA LEU A 48 1.62 -11.99 -5.71
C LEU A 48 0.13 -11.67 -5.73
N ASP A 49 -0.73 -12.65 -5.43
CA ASP A 49 -2.17 -12.46 -5.30
C ASP A 49 -2.47 -11.93 -3.89
N TRP A 50 -2.99 -10.71 -3.80
CA TRP A 50 -3.20 -10.10 -2.49
C TRP A 50 -4.21 -10.85 -1.63
N ARG A 51 -5.15 -11.61 -2.22
CA ARG A 51 -6.17 -12.36 -1.49
C ARG A 51 -5.63 -13.71 -1.06
N SER A 52 -5.10 -14.50 -1.99
CA SER A 52 -4.70 -15.89 -1.69
C SER A 52 -3.31 -16.03 -1.11
N ASP A 53 -2.40 -15.11 -1.43
CA ASP A 53 -1.00 -15.20 -1.00
C ASP A 53 -0.73 -14.37 0.27
N LEU A 54 -1.37 -13.21 0.41
CA LEU A 54 -1.03 -12.22 1.44
C LEU A 54 -2.01 -12.15 2.62
N GLN A 55 -3.16 -12.84 2.56
CA GLN A 55 -4.12 -12.91 3.67
C GLN A 55 -4.07 -14.28 4.37
N ASP A 56 -4.38 -14.32 5.67
CA ASP A 56 -4.69 -15.58 6.33
C ASP A 56 -6.01 -16.14 5.75
N PRO A 57 -6.08 -17.43 5.41
CA PRO A 57 -7.25 -18.01 4.75
C PRO A 57 -8.50 -18.12 5.65
N VAL A 58 -8.36 -17.88 6.96
CA VAL A 58 -9.42 -18.06 7.96
C VAL A 58 -9.63 -16.80 8.80
N LYS A 59 -8.55 -16.26 9.36
CA LYS A 59 -8.59 -15.08 10.22
C LYS A 59 -8.61 -13.83 9.37
N ARG A 60 -9.24 -12.78 9.89
CA ARG A 60 -9.04 -11.43 9.35
C ARG A 60 -7.72 -10.87 9.88
N ASP A 61 -6.64 -11.41 9.34
CA ASP A 61 -5.29 -10.92 9.50
C ASP A 61 -4.53 -11.30 8.22
N PHE A 62 -3.34 -10.77 8.09
CA PHE A 62 -2.47 -11.15 6.99
C PHE A 62 -1.50 -12.25 7.37
N VAL A 63 -0.84 -12.83 6.36
CA VAL A 63 0.13 -13.91 6.56
C VAL A 63 1.20 -13.50 7.57
N ASP A 64 1.55 -14.40 8.48
CA ASP A 64 2.60 -14.18 9.47
C ASP A 64 4.01 -14.22 8.84
N ALA A 65 5.04 -13.95 9.64
CA ALA A 65 6.43 -13.94 9.16
C ALA A 65 6.87 -15.29 8.55
N GLN A 66 6.39 -16.42 9.07
CA GLN A 66 6.75 -17.76 8.56
C GLN A 66 6.06 -18.05 7.24
N GLN A 67 4.78 -17.70 7.12
CA GLN A 67 4.00 -17.82 5.90
C GLN A 67 4.54 -16.90 4.81
N PHE A 68 4.89 -15.64 5.13
CA PHE A 68 5.54 -14.71 4.21
C PHE A 68 6.91 -15.21 3.75
N SER A 69 7.71 -15.76 4.67
CA SER A 69 9.00 -16.38 4.35
C SER A 69 8.85 -17.54 3.37
N LYS A 70 7.87 -18.41 3.61
CA LYS A 70 7.57 -19.54 2.74
C LYS A 70 7.13 -19.07 1.35
N LEU A 71 6.20 -18.12 1.29
CA LEU A 71 5.71 -17.55 0.04
C LEU A 71 6.85 -16.98 -0.81
N LEU A 72 7.70 -16.11 -0.24
CA LEU A 72 8.80 -15.51 -0.99
C LEU A 72 9.86 -16.52 -1.41
N SER A 73 10.12 -17.53 -0.56
CA SER A 73 10.99 -18.66 -0.91
C SER A 73 10.47 -19.40 -2.14
N GLU A 74 9.17 -19.73 -2.18
CA GLU A 74 8.52 -20.42 -3.31
C GLU A 74 8.47 -19.56 -4.59
N ARG A 75 8.37 -18.24 -4.45
CA ARG A 75 8.39 -17.29 -5.57
C ARG A 75 9.79 -16.91 -6.03
N GLY A 76 10.83 -17.47 -5.40
CA GLY A 76 12.23 -17.25 -5.78
C GLY A 76 12.73 -15.84 -5.48
N VAL A 77 12.26 -15.23 -4.39
CA VAL A 77 12.72 -13.93 -3.88
C VAL A 77 13.63 -14.15 -2.67
N SER A 78 14.86 -13.65 -2.73
CA SER A 78 15.84 -13.72 -1.65
C SER A 78 15.82 -12.46 -0.78
N ASN A 79 16.34 -12.53 0.45
CA ASN A 79 16.49 -11.35 1.31
C ASN A 79 17.37 -10.25 0.69
N ASP A 80 18.32 -10.61 -0.16
CA ASP A 80 19.24 -9.69 -0.85
C ASP A 80 18.71 -9.16 -2.19
N ASP A 81 17.53 -9.60 -2.63
CA ASP A 81 16.96 -9.06 -3.86
C ASP A 81 16.55 -7.60 -3.67
N THR A 82 16.62 -6.82 -4.74
CA THR A 82 15.93 -5.54 -4.86
C THR A 82 14.56 -5.79 -5.47
N VAL A 83 13.51 -5.70 -4.67
CA VAL A 83 12.14 -5.97 -5.09
C VAL A 83 11.50 -4.70 -5.64
N ILE A 84 11.03 -4.75 -6.88
CA ILE A 84 10.33 -3.65 -7.55
C ILE A 84 8.86 -4.02 -7.69
N LEU A 85 8.03 -3.39 -6.87
CA LEU A 85 6.58 -3.62 -6.83
C LEU A 85 5.86 -2.69 -7.80
N TYR A 86 4.91 -3.22 -8.53
CA TYR A 86 4.02 -2.44 -9.40
C TYR A 86 2.63 -3.09 -9.49
N GLY A 87 1.65 -2.29 -9.88
CA GLY A 87 0.29 -2.77 -10.13
C GLY A 87 -0.57 -1.72 -10.80
N GLY A 88 -1.81 -2.07 -11.11
CA GLY A 88 -2.83 -1.17 -11.63
C GLY A 88 -3.31 -0.15 -10.59
N ASN A 89 -4.28 0.67 -11.01
CA ASN A 89 -4.99 1.63 -10.14
C ASN A 89 -4.04 2.53 -9.32
N ASN A 90 -3.03 3.10 -9.98
CA ASN A 90 -2.01 3.95 -9.37
C ASN A 90 -1.28 3.27 -8.18
N ASN A 91 -0.90 1.99 -8.34
CA ASN A 91 -0.12 1.20 -7.38
C ASN A 91 -0.75 0.92 -6.01
N TRP A 92 -2.06 1.10 -5.80
CA TRP A 92 -2.62 0.95 -4.45
C TRP A 92 -2.35 -0.42 -3.77
N PHE A 93 -2.49 -1.57 -4.46
CA PHE A 93 -2.12 -2.89 -3.93
C PHE A 93 -0.60 -3.15 -3.95
N ALA A 94 0.13 -2.55 -4.89
CA ALA A 94 1.60 -2.60 -4.87
C ALA A 94 2.17 -1.86 -3.65
N ALA A 95 1.58 -0.72 -3.26
CA ALA A 95 1.91 -0.01 -2.03
C ALA A 95 1.52 -0.81 -0.79
N TYR A 96 0.44 -1.59 -0.85
CA TYR A 96 0.07 -2.49 0.23
C TYR A 96 1.11 -3.60 0.41
N ALA A 97 1.53 -4.24 -0.69
CA ALA A 97 2.64 -5.17 -0.65
C ALA A 97 3.93 -4.50 -0.16
N TYR A 98 4.25 -3.28 -0.60
CA TYR A 98 5.43 -2.55 -0.12
C TYR A 98 5.41 -2.44 1.41
N TRP A 99 4.26 -2.09 1.98
CA TRP A 99 4.07 -2.02 3.42
C TRP A 99 4.30 -3.39 4.11
N TYR A 100 3.87 -4.52 3.54
CA TYR A 100 4.22 -5.86 4.06
C TYR A 100 5.72 -6.13 4.04
N PHE A 101 6.38 -5.82 2.92
CA PHE A 101 7.82 -6.02 2.80
C PHE A 101 8.56 -5.20 3.87
N LYS A 102 8.13 -3.96 4.14
CA LYS A 102 8.69 -3.15 5.24
C LYS A 102 8.36 -3.72 6.61
N LEU A 103 7.13 -4.19 6.83
CA LEU A 103 6.69 -4.80 8.09
C LEU A 103 7.57 -6.00 8.45
N TYR A 104 7.91 -6.82 7.45
CA TYR A 104 8.75 -8.01 7.60
C TYR A 104 10.25 -7.75 7.39
N GLY A 105 10.66 -6.49 7.39
CA GLY A 105 12.07 -6.10 7.46
C GLY A 105 12.86 -6.19 6.16
N HIS A 106 12.19 -6.27 5.00
CA HIS A 106 12.89 -6.24 3.73
C HIS A 106 13.44 -4.83 3.45
N GLU A 107 14.75 -4.76 3.19
CA GLU A 107 15.45 -3.48 3.07
C GLU A 107 15.25 -2.85 1.69
N LYS A 108 15.54 -3.62 0.62
CA LYS A 108 15.62 -3.14 -0.77
C LYS A 108 14.32 -3.35 -1.52
N VAL A 109 13.24 -2.71 -1.09
CA VAL A 109 11.95 -2.71 -1.80
C VAL A 109 11.64 -1.31 -2.33
N LYS A 110 11.10 -1.23 -3.54
CA LYS A 110 10.72 0.03 -4.20
C LYS A 110 9.40 -0.11 -4.95
N LEU A 111 8.69 0.99 -5.16
CA LEU A 111 7.58 1.06 -6.12
C LEU A 111 8.06 1.56 -7.49
N LEU A 112 7.49 1.00 -8.56
CA LEU A 112 7.60 1.56 -9.90
C LEU A 112 6.66 2.76 -10.02
N ASP A 113 7.18 3.97 -10.17
CA ASP A 113 6.39 5.21 -10.20
C ASP A 113 5.38 5.17 -11.35
N GLY A 114 4.10 5.30 -11.02
CA GLY A 114 2.99 5.18 -11.97
C GLY A 114 2.50 3.76 -12.28
N GLY A 115 3.23 2.74 -11.83
CA GLY A 115 2.79 1.35 -11.86
C GLY A 115 2.53 0.82 -13.27
N ARG A 116 1.59 -0.14 -13.34
CA ARG A 116 1.14 -0.72 -14.61
C ARG A 116 0.56 0.33 -15.56
N LYS A 117 -0.20 1.28 -15.01
CA LYS A 117 -0.84 2.35 -15.79
C LYS A 117 0.16 3.19 -16.56
N LYS A 118 1.23 3.66 -15.91
CA LYS A 118 2.28 4.44 -16.56
C LYS A 118 3.07 3.60 -17.58
N TRP A 119 3.33 2.34 -17.25
CA TRP A 119 4.00 1.40 -18.16
C TRP A 119 3.22 1.24 -19.49
N GLU A 120 1.91 1.05 -19.40
CA GLU A 120 1.01 0.91 -20.55
C GLU A 120 0.85 2.24 -21.30
N LEU A 121 0.71 3.37 -20.60
CA LEU A 121 0.61 4.71 -21.21
C LEU A 121 1.87 5.07 -22.01
N ASP A 122 3.04 4.63 -21.54
CA ASP A 122 4.32 4.80 -22.25
C ASP A 122 4.48 3.84 -23.45
N GLY A 123 3.54 2.92 -23.66
CA GLY A 123 3.60 1.92 -24.73
C GLY A 123 4.72 0.89 -24.56
N ARG A 124 5.15 0.64 -23.31
CA ARG A 124 6.23 -0.30 -23.01
C ARG A 124 5.75 -1.74 -23.13
N THR A 125 6.69 -2.65 -23.39
CA THR A 125 6.38 -4.04 -23.71
C THR A 125 5.84 -4.79 -22.49
N LEU A 126 4.78 -5.56 -22.69
CA LEU A 126 4.29 -6.58 -21.76
C LEU A 126 4.54 -7.97 -22.35
N SER A 127 4.89 -8.94 -21.50
CA SER A 127 5.00 -10.35 -21.84
C SER A 127 3.82 -11.14 -21.30
N ARG A 128 3.50 -12.27 -21.93
CA ARG A 128 2.57 -13.29 -21.43
C ARG A 128 3.28 -14.61 -21.11
N ASP A 129 4.61 -14.61 -21.16
CA ASP A 129 5.40 -15.79 -20.92
C ASP A 129 5.23 -16.25 -19.47
N THR A 130 5.25 -17.56 -19.26
CA THR A 130 5.24 -18.09 -17.89
C THR A 130 6.58 -17.81 -17.23
N VAL A 131 6.56 -17.05 -16.14
CA VAL A 131 7.74 -16.76 -15.33
C VAL A 131 7.84 -17.78 -14.19
N SER A 132 8.97 -18.48 -14.12
CA SER A 132 9.30 -19.37 -13.02
C SER A 132 10.72 -19.08 -12.55
N ARG A 133 10.86 -18.83 -11.25
CA ARG A 133 12.16 -18.58 -10.60
C ARG A 133 12.51 -19.78 -9.73
N PRO A 134 13.79 -20.18 -9.64
CA PRO A 134 14.21 -21.18 -8.67
C PRO A 134 13.83 -20.75 -7.25
N ALA A 135 13.33 -21.69 -6.45
CA ALA A 135 13.03 -21.42 -5.06
C ALA A 135 14.28 -20.95 -4.31
N THR A 136 14.09 -20.07 -3.34
CA THR A 136 15.16 -19.48 -2.51
C THR A 136 14.94 -19.83 -1.04
N SER A 137 15.76 -19.25 -0.15
CA SER A 137 15.54 -19.30 1.29
C SER A 137 15.39 -17.87 1.80
N TYR A 138 14.14 -17.42 1.88
CA TYR A 138 13.79 -16.13 2.45
C TYR A 138 13.50 -16.29 3.95
N THR A 139 14.01 -15.38 4.77
CA THR A 139 13.69 -15.29 6.20
C THR A 139 13.19 -13.89 6.54
N ALA A 140 11.90 -13.78 6.85
CA ALA A 140 11.27 -12.55 7.34
C ALA A 140 11.74 -12.23 8.76
N ALA A 141 11.86 -10.93 9.07
CA ALA A 141 12.00 -10.48 10.44
C ALA A 141 10.67 -10.61 11.20
N ALA A 142 10.70 -10.43 12.53
CA ALA A 142 9.49 -10.19 13.29
C ALA A 142 8.79 -8.91 12.79
N PRO A 143 7.45 -8.84 12.81
CA PRO A 143 6.72 -7.70 12.29
C PRO A 143 7.07 -6.41 13.05
N ASP A 144 7.49 -5.38 12.31
CA ASP A 144 7.73 -4.03 12.85
C ASP A 144 6.41 -3.29 13.11
N ASN A 145 5.84 -3.47 14.30
CA ASN A 145 4.60 -2.80 14.68
C ASN A 145 4.73 -1.27 14.85
N SER A 146 5.91 -0.67 14.65
CA SER A 146 6.04 0.79 14.58
C SER A 146 5.33 1.40 13.37
N ILE A 147 5.05 0.59 12.33
CA ILE A 147 4.32 1.00 11.12
C ILE A 147 2.89 0.44 11.04
N ARG A 148 2.42 -0.28 12.07
CA ARG A 148 1.08 -0.90 12.14
C ARG A 148 0.22 -0.32 13.27
N ALA A 149 -0.96 0.12 12.85
CA ALA A 149 -2.19 0.44 13.53
C ALA A 149 -3.01 -0.70 14.15
N PHE A 150 -3.36 -0.71 15.44
CA PHE A 150 -4.43 -1.61 15.94
C PHE A 150 -5.57 -0.80 16.56
N ARG A 151 -6.79 -1.36 16.55
CA ARG A 151 -8.02 -0.65 16.98
C ARG A 151 -7.89 0.07 18.34
N ASP A 152 -7.22 -0.54 19.33
CA ASP A 152 -7.14 0.01 20.69
C ASP A 152 -6.21 1.24 20.70
N GLU A 153 -5.11 1.21 19.92
CA GLU A 153 -4.25 2.38 19.77
C GLU A 153 -4.89 3.48 18.90
N VAL A 154 -5.75 3.11 17.95
CA VAL A 154 -6.52 4.09 17.14
C VAL A 154 -7.53 4.83 18.01
N ILE A 155 -8.24 4.13 18.90
CA ILE A 155 -9.16 4.77 19.86
C ILE A 155 -8.39 5.71 20.80
N ALA A 156 -7.22 5.28 21.30
CA ALA A 156 -6.36 6.13 22.14
C ALA A 156 -5.73 7.32 21.38
N ALA A 157 -5.63 7.24 20.06
CA ALA A 157 -5.05 8.26 19.20
C ALA A 157 -5.98 9.46 18.93
N ILE A 158 -7.27 9.35 19.28
CA ILE A 158 -8.25 10.42 19.11
C ILE A 158 -7.77 11.67 19.85
N ASN A 159 -7.76 12.82 19.16
CA ASN A 159 -7.28 14.13 19.63
C ASN A 159 -5.77 14.21 19.96
N THR A 160 -5.00 13.12 19.87
CA THR A 160 -3.57 13.09 20.22
C THR A 160 -2.66 12.94 19.00
N LYS A 161 -3.11 12.21 17.97
CA LYS A 161 -2.37 12.01 16.70
C LYS A 161 -3.13 12.60 15.52
N ASN A 162 -2.46 12.74 14.38
CA ASN A 162 -3.14 12.92 13.11
C ASN A 162 -3.83 11.60 12.72
N LEU A 163 -5.11 11.67 12.39
CA LEU A 163 -5.85 10.56 11.81
C LEU A 163 -6.22 10.94 10.38
N VAL A 164 -5.67 10.24 9.40
CA VAL A 164 -5.86 10.56 7.98
C VAL A 164 -6.81 9.54 7.37
N ASP A 165 -8.05 9.96 7.13
CA ASP A 165 -9.06 9.17 6.42
C ASP A 165 -8.90 9.39 4.91
N VAL A 166 -8.57 8.32 4.19
CA VAL A 166 -8.27 8.40 2.75
C VAL A 166 -9.41 7.94 1.86
N ARG A 167 -10.60 7.73 2.45
CA ARG A 167 -11.83 7.37 1.72
C ARG A 167 -12.42 8.60 1.01
N SER A 168 -13.48 8.37 0.24
CA SER A 168 -14.19 9.47 -0.43
C SER A 168 -14.85 10.43 0.58
N PRO A 169 -15.10 11.70 0.21
CA PRO A 169 -15.78 12.66 1.08
C PRO A 169 -17.19 12.20 1.53
N ASP A 170 -17.90 11.48 0.66
CA ASP A 170 -19.23 10.93 0.98
C ASP A 170 -19.16 9.78 2.01
N GLU A 171 -18.10 8.97 1.99
CA GLU A 171 -17.85 7.97 3.04
C GLU A 171 -17.43 8.63 4.35
N PHE A 172 -16.53 9.62 4.28
CA PHE A 172 -16.00 10.35 5.42
C PHE A 172 -17.10 11.11 6.19
N SER A 173 -17.91 11.89 5.48
CA SER A 173 -19.05 12.63 6.06
C SER A 173 -20.14 11.71 6.62
N GLY A 174 -20.11 10.42 6.26
CA GLY A 174 -21.12 9.43 6.64
C GLY A 174 -22.41 9.47 5.82
N LYS A 175 -22.40 10.19 4.68
CA LYS A 175 -23.51 10.20 3.72
C LYS A 175 -23.71 8.85 3.05
N ILE A 176 -22.63 8.10 2.83
CA ILE A 176 -22.63 6.74 2.31
C ILE A 176 -21.84 5.84 3.26
N LEU A 177 -22.32 4.60 3.47
CA LEU A 177 -21.66 3.62 4.32
C LEU A 177 -20.37 3.08 3.70
N ALA A 178 -20.48 2.58 2.48
CA ALA A 178 -19.40 2.09 1.61
C ALA A 178 -19.97 1.92 0.18
N PRO A 179 -19.13 1.76 -0.86
CA PRO A 179 -19.61 1.50 -2.22
C PRO A 179 -20.49 0.24 -2.29
N ALA A 180 -21.63 0.34 -2.99
CA ALA A 180 -22.64 -0.73 -3.01
C ALA A 180 -22.14 -2.05 -3.64
N HIS A 181 -21.13 -1.99 -4.52
CA HIS A 181 -20.56 -3.15 -5.20
C HIS A 181 -19.50 -3.90 -4.38
N LEU A 182 -19.19 -3.46 -3.16
CA LEU A 182 -18.15 -4.05 -2.29
C LEU A 182 -18.76 -4.57 -0.98
N PRO A 183 -19.45 -5.73 -0.99
CA PRO A 183 -20.16 -6.24 0.19
C PRO A 183 -19.22 -6.67 1.33
N GLN A 184 -17.97 -7.04 1.02
CA GLN A 184 -16.97 -7.43 2.02
C GLN A 184 -16.32 -6.22 2.73
N GLU A 185 -16.54 -5.01 2.22
CA GLU A 185 -15.96 -3.77 2.76
C GLU A 185 -16.99 -2.89 3.49
N GLN A 186 -18.09 -3.49 3.93
CA GLN A 186 -19.13 -2.82 4.69
C GLN A 186 -18.77 -2.71 6.17
N SER A 187 -19.47 -1.82 6.89
CA SER A 187 -19.37 -1.66 8.34
C SER A 187 -20.77 -1.53 8.95
N GLN A 188 -20.90 -1.48 10.28
CA GLN A 188 -22.21 -1.30 10.93
C GLN A 188 -22.66 0.16 11.00
N ARG A 189 -21.74 1.13 10.86
CA ARG A 189 -22.03 2.57 10.98
C ARG A 189 -21.23 3.40 9.95
N PRO A 190 -21.85 4.41 9.32
CA PRO A 190 -21.13 5.37 8.48
C PRO A 190 -20.45 6.43 9.36
N GLY A 191 -19.61 7.28 8.75
CA GLY A 191 -18.88 8.36 9.42
C GLY A 191 -17.37 8.16 9.39
N HIS A 192 -16.65 8.83 10.29
CA HIS A 192 -15.20 8.75 10.43
C HIS A 192 -14.78 8.72 11.90
N VAL A 193 -13.48 8.46 12.14
CA VAL A 193 -12.91 8.49 13.50
C VAL A 193 -12.85 9.96 13.95
N PRO A 194 -13.33 10.34 15.16
CA PRO A 194 -13.38 11.74 15.56
C PRO A 194 -12.06 12.49 15.45
N GLY A 195 -12.13 13.70 14.90
CA GLY A 195 -10.96 14.55 14.66
C GLY A 195 -10.06 14.12 13.48
N ALA A 196 -10.47 13.12 12.70
CA ALA A 196 -9.75 12.76 11.47
C ALA A 196 -9.89 13.85 10.40
N ILE A 197 -8.84 14.00 9.58
CA ILE A 197 -8.86 14.82 8.37
C ILE A 197 -9.09 13.95 7.15
N ASN A 198 -9.84 14.45 6.15
CA ASN A 198 -10.09 13.70 4.91
C ASN A 198 -9.15 14.12 3.79
N VAL A 199 -8.31 13.17 3.35
CA VAL A 199 -7.44 13.33 2.18
C VAL A 199 -7.62 12.10 1.29
N PRO A 200 -8.57 12.12 0.34
CA PRO A 200 -8.78 10.99 -0.56
C PRO A 200 -7.48 10.59 -1.26
N TRP A 201 -7.14 9.29 -1.18
CA TRP A 201 -5.80 8.77 -1.55
C TRP A 201 -5.34 9.19 -2.97
N SER A 202 -6.29 9.27 -3.91
CA SER A 202 -6.02 9.60 -5.32
C SER A 202 -5.52 11.03 -5.53
N ARG A 203 -5.74 11.93 -4.56
CA ARG A 203 -5.21 13.32 -4.63
C ARG A 203 -3.69 13.36 -4.58
N ALA A 204 -3.03 12.30 -4.10
CA ALA A 204 -1.58 12.18 -4.05
C ALA A 204 -0.95 11.62 -5.36
N ALA A 205 -1.77 11.24 -6.34
CA ALA A 205 -1.34 10.73 -7.63
C ALA A 205 -1.65 11.72 -8.78
N ASN A 206 -0.84 11.69 -9.82
CA ASN A 206 -1.07 12.37 -11.09
C ASN A 206 -2.02 11.56 -11.98
N GLU A 207 -2.46 12.17 -13.09
CA GLU A 207 -3.35 11.52 -14.06
C GLU A 207 -2.73 10.28 -14.71
N ASP A 208 -1.41 10.22 -14.86
CA ASP A 208 -0.67 9.08 -15.38
C ASP A 208 -0.40 7.98 -14.32
N GLY A 209 -0.83 8.23 -13.08
CA GLY A 209 -0.68 7.34 -11.92
C GLY A 209 0.60 7.55 -11.11
N THR A 210 1.53 8.40 -11.57
CA THR A 210 2.75 8.71 -10.81
C THR A 210 2.43 9.47 -9.53
N PHE A 211 3.29 9.37 -8.51
CA PHE A 211 3.12 10.21 -7.33
C PHE A 211 3.39 11.68 -7.67
N LYS A 212 2.64 12.57 -7.03
CA LYS A 212 2.90 14.01 -7.10
C LYS A 212 4.28 14.39 -6.58
N SER A 213 4.71 15.61 -6.88
CA SER A 213 5.98 16.15 -6.35
C SER A 213 5.91 16.35 -4.84
N ASP A 214 7.07 16.35 -4.17
CA ASP A 214 7.16 16.53 -2.72
C ASP A 214 6.51 17.86 -2.27
N GLU A 215 6.62 18.92 -3.09
CA GLU A 215 5.98 20.22 -2.83
C GLU A 215 4.44 20.12 -2.88
N GLU A 216 3.89 19.53 -3.94
CA GLU A 216 2.45 19.32 -4.06
C GLU A 216 1.90 18.44 -2.94
N LEU A 217 2.63 17.38 -2.58
CA LEU A 217 2.26 16.45 -1.52
C LEU A 217 2.29 17.14 -0.16
N ALA A 218 3.38 17.85 0.18
CA ALA A 218 3.49 18.58 1.43
C ALA A 218 2.36 19.62 1.56
N LYS A 219 2.07 20.35 0.47
CA LYS A 219 0.96 21.30 0.43
C LYS A 219 -0.40 20.61 0.62
N LEU A 220 -0.64 19.49 -0.06
CA LEU A 220 -1.90 18.74 0.02
C LEU A 220 -2.25 18.38 1.47
N TYR A 221 -1.30 17.83 2.23
CA TYR A 221 -1.55 17.43 3.61
C TYR A 221 -1.58 18.62 4.57
N ALA A 222 -0.74 19.64 4.37
CA ALA A 222 -0.77 20.85 5.18
C ALA A 222 -2.11 21.62 5.05
N ASP A 223 -2.60 21.80 3.82
CA ASP A 223 -3.89 22.45 3.56
C ASP A 223 -5.07 21.66 4.15
N ALA A 224 -4.94 20.34 4.29
CA ALA A 224 -5.93 19.47 4.92
C ALA A 224 -5.86 19.47 6.46
N GLY A 225 -4.88 20.16 7.06
CA GLY A 225 -4.74 20.27 8.51
C GLY A 225 -3.84 19.21 9.16
N LEU A 226 -2.96 18.55 8.41
CA LEU A 226 -1.96 17.65 9.00
C LEU A 226 -1.02 18.45 9.92
N ASP A 227 -0.99 18.12 11.20
CA ASP A 227 -0.08 18.74 12.17
C ASP A 227 1.28 18.03 12.13
N GLY A 228 2.30 18.70 11.58
CA GLY A 228 3.65 18.15 11.45
C GLY A 228 4.35 17.83 12.78
N ALA A 229 3.82 18.30 13.92
CA ALA A 229 4.34 17.97 15.25
C ALA A 229 3.76 16.67 15.83
N ARG A 230 2.68 16.13 15.23
CA ARG A 230 2.01 14.92 15.71
C ARG A 230 2.42 13.70 14.89
N GLU A 231 2.40 12.54 15.55
CA GLU A 231 2.46 11.25 14.86
C GLU A 231 1.18 11.03 14.04
N THR A 232 1.23 10.12 13.08
CA THR A 232 0.14 9.94 12.11
C THR A 232 -0.31 8.50 11.98
N ILE A 233 -1.63 8.29 11.90
CA ILE A 233 -2.25 7.02 11.51
C ILE A 233 -3.08 7.27 10.26
N ALA A 234 -2.82 6.53 9.19
CA ALA A 234 -3.65 6.52 7.98
C ALA A 234 -4.59 5.31 7.98
N TYR A 235 -5.82 5.49 7.52
CA TYR A 235 -6.81 4.40 7.40
C TYR A 235 -7.77 4.60 6.21
N CYS A 236 -8.33 3.50 5.71
CA CYS A 236 -9.34 3.48 4.65
C CYS A 236 -10.51 2.56 5.03
N ARG A 237 -10.87 1.58 4.18
CA ARG A 237 -11.83 0.51 4.53
C ARG A 237 -11.12 -0.78 4.98
N ILE A 238 -10.06 -1.21 4.29
CA ILE A 238 -9.37 -2.49 4.54
C ILE A 238 -7.82 -2.40 4.47
N GLY A 239 -7.24 -1.21 4.66
CA GLY A 239 -5.78 -1.00 4.78
C GLY A 239 -5.01 -0.77 3.47
N GLU A 240 -5.61 -1.06 2.32
CA GLU A 240 -4.99 -1.05 0.99
C GLU A 240 -4.73 0.37 0.47
N ARG A 241 -5.73 1.26 0.50
CA ARG A 241 -5.55 2.67 0.07
C ARG A 241 -4.78 3.48 1.09
N SER A 242 -4.91 3.15 2.37
CA SER A 242 -4.14 3.81 3.42
C SER A 242 -2.67 3.41 3.38
N SER A 243 -2.32 2.24 2.85
CA SER A 243 -0.91 1.89 2.59
C SER A 243 -0.24 2.81 1.55
N HIS A 244 -0.98 3.22 0.50
CA HIS A 244 -0.51 4.21 -0.48
C HIS A 244 -0.25 5.57 0.18
N THR A 245 -1.16 6.03 1.03
CA THR A 245 -0.96 7.28 1.78
C THR A 245 0.13 7.16 2.85
N TRP A 246 0.25 6.01 3.51
CA TRP A 246 1.35 5.71 4.42
C TRP A 246 2.70 5.81 3.70
N PHE A 247 2.81 5.26 2.49
CA PHE A 247 4.01 5.37 1.66
C PHE A 247 4.34 6.83 1.36
N VAL A 248 3.34 7.61 0.95
CA VAL A 248 3.51 9.05 0.68
C VAL A 248 4.03 9.80 1.90
N LEU A 249 3.38 9.64 3.06
CA LEU A 249 3.74 10.37 4.27
C LEU A 249 5.12 9.93 4.82
N ARG A 250 5.37 8.62 4.88
CA ARG A 250 6.57 8.09 5.51
C ARG A 250 7.78 8.07 4.59
N GLU A 251 7.60 7.55 3.38
CA GLU A 251 8.71 7.23 2.47
C GLU A 251 9.06 8.43 1.59
N LEU A 252 8.06 9.18 1.11
CA LEU A 252 8.29 10.36 0.25
C LEU A 252 8.49 11.65 1.07
N LEU A 253 7.55 11.97 1.96
CA LEU A 253 7.62 13.18 2.79
C LEU A 253 8.49 13.03 4.04
N GLY A 254 8.92 11.81 4.37
CA GLY A 254 9.89 11.56 5.43
C GLY A 254 9.36 11.68 6.86
N HIS A 255 8.04 11.65 7.07
CA HIS A 255 7.47 11.58 8.42
C HIS A 255 7.87 10.26 9.08
N ARG A 256 8.53 10.32 10.25
CA ARG A 256 9.12 9.12 10.87
C ARG A 256 8.09 8.18 11.51
N ASN A 257 7.06 8.76 12.13
CA ASN A 257 6.09 8.03 12.94
C ASN A 257 4.73 8.00 12.23
N VAL A 258 4.64 7.18 11.18
CA VAL A 258 3.41 6.95 10.42
C VAL A 258 3.05 5.48 10.48
N LYS A 259 1.81 5.20 10.89
CA LYS A 259 1.25 3.84 10.94
C LYS A 259 0.10 3.68 9.95
N ASN A 260 0.00 2.48 9.37
CA ASN A 260 -1.18 2.06 8.62
C ASN A 260 -2.12 1.28 9.55
N TYR A 261 -3.37 1.70 9.67
CA TYR A 261 -4.41 0.94 10.37
C TYR A 261 -5.15 0.04 9.40
N ASP A 262 -4.70 -1.22 9.30
CA ASP A 262 -5.24 -2.22 8.37
C ASP A 262 -6.66 -2.67 8.71
N GLY A 263 -7.02 -2.68 10.00
CA GLY A 263 -8.41 -2.88 10.44
C GLY A 263 -9.38 -1.88 9.83
N SER A 264 -8.94 -0.62 9.73
CA SER A 264 -9.59 0.46 8.98
C SER A 264 -11.09 0.60 9.33
N TRP A 265 -11.90 1.19 8.43
CA TRP A 265 -13.32 1.46 8.71
C TRP A 265 -14.19 0.20 8.82
N THR A 266 -13.83 -0.90 8.16
CA THR A 266 -14.59 -2.15 8.30
C THR A 266 -14.50 -2.74 9.70
N GLU A 267 -13.34 -2.62 10.37
CA GLU A 267 -13.22 -2.92 11.80
C GLU A 267 -13.87 -1.80 12.63
N TYR A 268 -13.38 -0.56 12.50
CA TYR A 268 -13.76 0.55 13.38
C TYR A 268 -15.26 0.85 13.37
N GLY A 269 -15.86 0.98 12.18
CA GLY A 269 -17.29 1.23 12.00
C GLY A 269 -18.17 0.04 12.40
N SER A 270 -17.58 -1.08 12.83
CA SER A 270 -18.27 -2.26 13.36
C SER A 270 -17.99 -2.50 14.85
N LEU A 271 -17.14 -1.68 15.49
CA LEU A 271 -16.85 -1.79 16.93
C LEU A 271 -18.04 -1.28 17.76
N VAL A 272 -18.45 -2.06 18.75
CA VAL A 272 -19.51 -1.66 19.69
C VAL A 272 -18.99 -0.53 20.58
N GLY A 273 -19.67 0.61 20.54
CA GLY A 273 -19.38 1.75 21.43
C GLY A 273 -18.16 2.59 21.04
N ALA A 274 -17.55 2.35 19.88
CA ALA A 274 -16.48 3.21 19.38
C ALA A 274 -17.03 4.63 19.05
N PRO A 275 -16.30 5.71 19.40
CA PRO A 275 -16.69 7.07 19.03
C PRO A 275 -16.75 7.25 17.51
N ILE A 276 -17.79 7.90 16.97
CA ILE A 276 -17.90 8.18 15.53
C ILE A 276 -18.32 9.63 15.35
N GLU A 277 -17.71 10.30 14.37
CA GLU A 277 -18.06 11.65 13.94
C GLU A 277 -18.70 11.62 12.54
N LEU A 278 -19.63 12.54 12.30
CA LEU A 278 -20.38 12.71 11.04
C LEU A 278 -20.24 14.13 10.54
N GLY A 279 -20.39 14.31 9.23
CA GLY A 279 -20.30 15.61 8.56
C GLY A 279 -18.86 16.10 8.38
N SER A 280 -18.70 17.05 7.45
CA SER A 280 -17.47 17.81 7.18
C SER A 280 -17.71 18.77 6.01
#